data_AF-A0A7S2N332-F1
#
_entry.id   AF-A0A7S2N332-F1
#
_cell.length_a   1.000
_cell.length_b   1.000
_cell.length_c   1.000
_cell.angle_alpha   90.00
_cell.angle_beta   90.00
_cell.angle_gamma   90.00
#
_symmetry.space_group_name_H-M   'P 1'
#
loop_
_entity.id
_entity.type
_entity.pdbx_description
1 polymer ?
#
loop_
_entity_poly.entity_id
_entity_poly.type
_entity_poly.pdbx_seq_one_letter_code
_entity_poly.pdbx_strand_id
1 'polypeptide(L)'
;AHQDPNIPVGVNAWIAIDDIPAKTHGGGMAIVPKSHSKDCEWRDRGYEAIGSTQVHPTEGYSSMTEMTRLNPMRTCNLPGLDPALNEKLEKMKKVFDYQQGDVLLCSRWLWHRSMQLGEEGHKKIIDEEAKVSAFKRYTIRYECGSSRLVSGASFHQSVVYDRSNAGKTLNDVSSSSGLPFFPQAWPEVLESELSRMEELTKEVFPKVLARQKRIYEELSQAMKDGMETRKEE
;
A
#
# COMPACT_ATOMS: atom_id res chain seq x y z
N ALA A 1 -13.38 -2.77 -12.42
CA ALA A 1 -13.32 -4.24 -12.36
C ALA A 1 -13.73 -4.67 -10.97
N HIS A 2 -14.84 -5.42 -10.84
CA HIS A 2 -15.06 -6.20 -9.62
C HIS A 2 -13.90 -7.19 -9.49
N GLN A 3 -13.20 -7.21 -8.35
CA GLN A 3 -12.40 -8.38 -8.03
C GLN A 3 -13.34 -9.58 -8.05
N ASP A 4 -13.07 -10.54 -8.93
CA ASP A 4 -13.76 -11.82 -8.90
C ASP A 4 -13.67 -12.33 -7.45
N PRO A 5 -14.81 -12.61 -6.78
CA PRO A 5 -14.81 -13.03 -5.38
C PRO A 5 -14.04 -14.33 -5.15
N ASN A 6 -13.65 -15.03 -6.22
CA ASN A 6 -12.83 -16.23 -6.20
C ASN A 6 -11.31 -15.98 -6.33
N ILE A 7 -10.86 -14.75 -6.65
CA ILE A 7 -9.44 -14.43 -6.66
C ILE A 7 -8.97 -14.32 -5.20
N PRO A 8 -7.99 -15.13 -4.75
CA PRO A 8 -7.49 -15.06 -3.40
C PRO A 8 -6.95 -13.67 -3.08
N VAL A 9 -7.31 -13.17 -1.90
CA VAL A 9 -6.87 -11.88 -1.41
C VAL A 9 -5.36 -11.88 -1.20
N GLY A 10 -4.68 -10.82 -1.64
CA GLY A 10 -3.25 -10.65 -1.39
C GLY A 10 -2.89 -10.73 0.10
N VAL A 11 -1.64 -11.07 0.37
CA VAL A 11 -1.08 -11.21 1.72
C VAL A 11 0.06 -10.21 1.88
N ASN A 12 0.06 -9.47 2.98
CA ASN A 12 1.23 -8.70 3.39
C ASN A 12 2.06 -9.55 4.36
N ALA A 13 3.37 -9.59 4.13
CA ALA A 13 4.35 -10.06 5.09
C ALA A 13 5.10 -8.86 5.66
N TRP A 14 4.91 -8.60 6.95
CA TRP A 14 5.62 -7.57 7.68
C TRP A 14 6.74 -8.24 8.48
N ILE A 15 7.98 -7.85 8.22
CA ILE A 15 9.19 -8.49 8.75
C ILE A 15 9.88 -7.50 9.69
N ALA A 16 10.07 -7.88 10.95
CA ALA A 16 10.81 -7.10 11.92
C ALA A 16 12.32 -7.18 11.60
N ILE A 17 12.96 -6.02 11.42
CA ILE A 17 14.42 -5.95 11.19
C ILE A 17 15.14 -5.65 12.51
N ASP A 18 14.48 -4.94 13.42
CA ASP A 18 14.93 -4.71 14.79
C ASP A 18 14.03 -5.48 15.78
N ASP A 19 14.45 -5.57 17.05
CA ASP A 19 13.55 -5.91 18.15
C ASP A 19 12.57 -4.76 18.40
N ILE A 20 11.28 -5.05 18.38
CA ILE A 20 10.20 -4.06 18.48
C ILE A 20 9.36 -4.38 19.72
N PRO A 21 9.70 -3.81 20.89
CA PRO A 21 8.92 -3.96 22.12
C PRO A 21 7.67 -3.06 22.07
N ALA A 22 6.76 -3.37 21.15
CA ALA A 22 5.64 -2.53 20.76
C ALA A 22 4.67 -2.19 21.90
N LYS A 23 4.53 -3.07 22.89
CA LYS A 23 3.63 -2.82 24.03
C LYS A 23 4.16 -1.73 24.96
N THR A 24 5.47 -1.58 25.06
CA THR A 24 6.12 -0.61 25.95
C THR A 24 6.61 0.63 25.20
N HIS A 25 7.11 0.48 23.97
CA HIS A 25 7.73 1.56 23.20
C HIS A 25 6.89 2.03 22.00
N GLY A 26 5.86 1.29 21.60
CA GLY A 26 5.10 1.56 20.37
C GLY A 26 5.83 1.14 19.10
N GLY A 27 5.49 1.75 17.95
CA GLY A 27 6.16 1.49 16.65
C GLY A 27 5.83 0.16 15.96
N GLY A 28 5.35 -0.85 16.70
CA GLY A 28 4.87 -2.11 16.13
C GLY A 28 3.54 -2.00 15.37
N MET A 29 3.04 -3.14 14.90
CA MET A 29 1.75 -3.23 14.22
C MET A 29 0.62 -3.57 15.19
N ALA A 30 -0.46 -2.79 15.14
CA ALA A 30 -1.73 -3.12 15.75
C ALA A 30 -2.65 -3.75 14.70
N ILE A 31 -3.33 -4.84 15.06
CA ILE A 31 -4.30 -5.51 14.18
C ILE A 31 -5.64 -5.71 14.89
N VAL A 32 -6.74 -5.82 14.14
CA VAL A 32 -8.02 -6.26 14.70
C VAL A 32 -8.31 -7.65 14.15
N PRO A 33 -8.26 -8.71 14.99
CA PRO A 33 -8.54 -10.07 14.53
C PRO A 33 -9.89 -10.18 13.82
N LYS A 34 -9.98 -11.04 12.80
CA LYS A 34 -11.18 -11.29 11.98
C LYS A 34 -11.73 -10.11 11.18
N SER A 35 -11.10 -8.93 11.21
CA SER A 35 -11.54 -7.74 10.44
C SER A 35 -11.55 -7.92 8.91
N HIS A 36 -10.82 -8.91 8.40
CA HIS A 36 -10.84 -9.27 6.98
C HIS A 36 -12.07 -10.10 6.57
N SER A 37 -12.77 -10.70 7.54
CA SER A 37 -13.93 -11.56 7.25
C SER A 37 -15.06 -10.76 6.61
N LYS A 38 -15.80 -11.39 5.69
CA LYS A 38 -17.03 -10.84 5.11
C LYS A 38 -18.14 -10.66 6.15
N ASP A 39 -18.09 -11.42 7.25
CA ASP A 39 -19.05 -11.32 8.35
C ASP A 39 -18.81 -10.11 9.25
N CYS A 40 -17.76 -9.32 8.98
CA CYS A 40 -17.43 -8.15 9.76
C CYS A 40 -18.27 -6.95 9.26
N GLU A 41 -19.40 -6.70 9.91
CA GLU A 41 -20.43 -5.72 9.47
C GLU A 41 -19.91 -4.31 9.13
N TRP A 42 -18.86 -3.86 9.81
CA TRP A 42 -18.29 -2.51 9.62
C TRP A 42 -17.19 -2.47 8.55
N ARG A 43 -16.73 -3.62 8.04
CA ARG A 43 -15.55 -3.73 7.17
C ARG A 43 -15.70 -2.88 5.92
N ASP A 44 -16.79 -3.08 5.19
CA ASP A 44 -17.00 -2.43 3.89
C ASP A 44 -17.14 -0.91 4.07
N ARG A 45 -17.90 -0.48 5.09
CA ARG A 45 -18.02 0.93 5.49
C ARG A 45 -16.66 1.54 5.85
N GLY A 46 -15.85 0.81 6.62
CA GLY A 46 -14.52 1.28 7.03
C GLY A 46 -13.58 1.47 5.85
N TYR A 47 -13.58 0.52 4.90
CA TYR A 47 -12.79 0.61 3.67
C TYR A 47 -13.26 1.71 2.73
N GLU A 48 -14.58 1.87 2.59
CA GLU A 48 -15.18 2.95 1.81
C GLU A 48 -14.82 4.32 2.40
N ALA A 49 -14.94 4.50 3.72
CA ALA A 49 -14.63 5.75 4.39
C ALA A 49 -13.20 6.25 4.09
N ILE A 50 -12.22 5.33 4.07
CA ILE A 50 -10.81 5.66 3.81
C ILE A 50 -10.43 5.64 2.31
N GLY A 51 -11.40 5.45 1.42
CA GLY A 51 -11.18 5.37 -0.03
C GLY A 51 -10.45 4.11 -0.48
N SER A 52 -10.33 3.08 0.36
CA SER A 52 -9.69 1.82 0.00
C SER A 52 -10.72 0.83 -0.55
N THR A 53 -11.49 1.26 -1.56
CA THR A 53 -12.56 0.46 -2.14
C THR A 53 -11.98 -0.77 -2.84
N GLN A 54 -12.71 -1.90 -2.76
CA GLN A 54 -12.33 -3.15 -3.44
C GLN A 54 -12.72 -3.15 -4.93
N VAL A 55 -13.43 -2.11 -5.37
CA VAL A 55 -14.04 -2.01 -6.69
C VAL A 55 -13.58 -0.71 -7.34
N HIS A 56 -12.93 -0.85 -8.49
CA HIS A 56 -12.64 0.26 -9.40
C HIS A 56 -13.66 0.24 -10.55
N PRO A 57 -13.84 1.35 -11.29
CA PRO A 57 -14.61 1.35 -12.53
C PRO A 57 -14.09 0.28 -13.51
N THR A 58 -14.96 -0.28 -14.36
CA THR A 58 -14.59 -1.40 -15.27
C THR A 58 -13.72 -0.91 -16.42
N GLU A 59 -14.12 0.22 -16.99
CA GLU A 59 -13.39 1.03 -17.95
C GLU A 59 -12.11 1.65 -17.38
N GLY A 60 -12.00 1.71 -16.04
CA GLY A 60 -10.87 2.33 -15.35
C GLY A 60 -11.02 3.83 -15.21
N TYR A 61 -9.89 4.53 -15.11
CA TYR A 61 -9.87 6.00 -15.00
C TYR A 61 -9.36 6.62 -16.30
N SER A 62 -10.07 7.61 -16.84
CA SER A 62 -9.68 8.30 -18.07
C SER A 62 -8.44 9.20 -17.87
N SER A 63 -8.24 9.70 -16.64
CA SER A 63 -7.14 10.61 -16.30
C SER A 63 -6.70 10.44 -14.84
N MET A 64 -5.49 10.92 -14.54
CA MET A 64 -4.98 10.91 -13.16
C MET A 64 -5.77 11.84 -12.24
N THR A 65 -6.32 12.94 -12.79
CA THR A 65 -7.21 13.87 -12.06
C THR A 65 -8.49 13.17 -11.66
N GLU A 66 -9.12 12.43 -12.58
CA GLU A 66 -10.31 11.64 -12.28
C GLU A 66 -10.02 10.57 -11.23
N MET A 67 -8.94 9.80 -11.39
CA MET A 67 -8.53 8.79 -10.43
C MET A 67 -8.36 9.38 -9.03
N THR A 68 -7.65 10.50 -8.90
CA THR A 68 -7.39 11.13 -7.60
C THR A 68 -8.67 11.69 -6.97
N ARG A 69 -9.60 12.21 -7.79
CA ARG A 69 -10.90 12.70 -7.33
C ARG A 69 -11.80 11.57 -6.82
N LEU A 70 -11.85 10.45 -7.54
CA LEU A 70 -12.72 9.31 -7.23
C LEU A 70 -12.13 8.34 -6.21
N ASN A 71 -10.81 8.35 -6.05
CA ASN A 71 -10.09 7.50 -5.11
C ASN A 71 -9.11 8.33 -4.24
N PRO A 72 -9.63 9.18 -3.35
CA PRO A 72 -8.79 9.89 -2.41
C PRO A 72 -8.33 8.90 -1.34
N MET A 73 -7.14 8.31 -1.51
CA MET A 73 -6.57 7.41 -0.50
C MET A 73 -6.38 8.17 0.82
N ARG A 74 -7.18 7.82 1.83
CA ARG A 74 -7.21 8.46 3.16
C ARG A 74 -6.99 7.41 4.26
N THR A 75 -6.18 6.40 3.98
CA THR A 75 -5.96 5.20 4.81
C THR A 75 -5.59 5.49 6.27
N CYS A 76 -4.95 6.63 6.54
CA CYS A 76 -4.54 7.03 7.90
C CYS A 76 -5.54 7.95 8.62
N ASN A 77 -6.65 8.33 7.98
CA ASN A 77 -7.56 9.37 8.48
C ASN A 77 -8.87 8.81 9.07
N LEU A 78 -8.95 7.50 9.34
CA LEU A 78 -10.14 6.89 9.93
C LEU A 78 -10.65 7.62 11.20
N PRO A 79 -9.81 8.12 12.12
CA PRO A 79 -10.29 8.89 13.28
C PRO A 79 -11.12 10.13 12.91
N GLY A 80 -10.82 10.79 11.79
CA GLY A 80 -11.56 11.96 11.32
C GLY A 80 -12.73 11.63 10.39
N LEU A 81 -12.71 10.44 9.77
CA LEU A 81 -13.71 10.01 8.79
C LEU A 81 -14.86 9.22 9.45
N ASP A 82 -14.54 8.36 10.43
CA ASP A 82 -15.51 7.57 11.19
C ASP A 82 -15.00 7.39 12.64
N PRO A 83 -15.18 8.41 13.51
CA PRO A 83 -14.66 8.39 14.87
C PRO A 83 -15.20 7.21 15.70
N ALA A 84 -16.47 6.86 15.51
CA ALA A 84 -17.13 5.78 16.24
C ALA A 84 -16.54 4.40 15.86
N LEU A 85 -16.32 4.16 14.57
CA LEU A 85 -15.62 2.95 14.12
C LEU A 85 -14.18 2.93 14.63
N ASN A 86 -13.46 4.06 14.53
CA ASN A 86 -12.11 4.15 15.04
C ASN A 86 -12.04 3.77 16.52
N GLU A 87 -12.91 4.33 17.36
CA GLU A 87 -12.97 3.98 18.79
C GLU A 87 -13.21 2.47 19.02
N LYS A 88 -14.13 1.87 18.25
CA LYS A 88 -14.39 0.42 18.29
C LYS A 88 -13.14 -0.39 17.95
N LEU A 89 -12.44 -0.02 16.89
CA LEU A 89 -11.22 -0.72 16.43
C LEU A 89 -10.08 -0.57 17.43
N GLU A 90 -9.93 0.62 18.02
CA GLU A 90 -8.93 0.88 19.06
C GLU A 90 -9.15 0.03 20.31
N LYS A 91 -10.40 -0.26 20.68
CA LYS A 91 -10.74 -1.19 21.78
C LYS A 91 -10.48 -2.66 21.43
N MET A 92 -10.64 -3.04 20.16
CA MET A 92 -10.51 -4.43 19.70
C MET A 92 -9.07 -4.82 19.31
N LYS A 93 -8.19 -3.84 19.08
CA LYS A 93 -6.86 -4.09 18.53
C LYS A 93 -6.02 -4.99 19.44
N LYS A 94 -5.15 -5.75 18.80
CA LYS A 94 -4.09 -6.54 19.43
C LYS A 94 -2.75 -5.99 18.97
N VAL A 95 -1.81 -5.92 19.90
CA VAL A 95 -0.45 -5.44 19.69
C VAL A 95 0.50 -6.53 20.16
N PHE A 96 1.52 -6.79 19.36
CA PHE A 96 2.53 -7.81 19.62
C PHE A 96 3.89 -7.15 19.72
N ASP A 97 4.71 -7.65 20.62
CA ASP A 97 6.15 -7.38 20.57
C ASP A 97 6.75 -8.31 19.52
N TYR A 98 7.79 -7.85 18.83
CA TYR A 98 8.46 -8.61 17.79
C TYR A 98 9.94 -8.71 18.11
N GLN A 99 10.52 -9.87 17.83
CA GLN A 99 11.96 -10.04 17.76
C GLN A 99 12.44 -9.81 16.33
N GLN A 100 13.70 -9.44 16.17
CA GLN A 100 14.35 -9.41 14.87
C GLN A 100 14.14 -10.74 14.12
N GLY A 101 13.64 -10.66 12.90
CA GLY A 101 13.32 -11.82 12.05
C GLY A 101 11.88 -12.32 12.17
N ASP A 102 11.11 -11.87 13.16
CA ASP A 102 9.68 -12.22 13.26
C ASP A 102 8.90 -11.68 12.06
N VAL A 103 7.90 -12.47 11.63
CA VAL A 103 7.05 -12.13 10.49
C VAL A 103 5.57 -12.15 10.88
N LEU A 104 4.88 -11.03 10.67
CA LEU A 104 3.43 -10.96 10.68
C LEU A 104 2.92 -11.16 9.26
N LEU A 105 2.29 -12.32 9.02
CA LEU A 105 1.52 -12.59 7.81
C LEU A 105 0.06 -12.17 8.03
N CYS A 106 -0.44 -11.26 7.20
CA CYS A 106 -1.84 -10.83 7.28
C CYS A 106 -2.48 -10.67 5.91
N SER A 107 -3.78 -10.96 5.83
CA SER A 107 -4.58 -10.59 4.67
C SER A 107 -4.49 -9.09 4.42
N ARG A 108 -4.44 -8.68 3.15
CA ARG A 108 -4.50 -7.27 2.74
C ARG A 108 -5.73 -6.53 3.31
N TRP A 109 -6.81 -7.27 3.56
CA TRP A 109 -8.05 -6.75 4.15
C TRP A 109 -8.15 -6.92 5.66
N LEU A 110 -7.09 -7.35 6.33
CA LEU A 110 -7.04 -7.26 7.78
C LEU A 110 -6.85 -5.79 8.14
N TRP A 111 -7.69 -5.25 9.01
CA TRP A 111 -7.42 -3.95 9.60
C TRP A 111 -6.11 -4.02 10.38
N HIS A 112 -5.19 -3.13 10.02
CA HIS A 112 -3.90 -2.98 10.66
C HIS A 112 -3.45 -1.53 10.60
N ARG A 113 -2.68 -1.09 11.61
CA ARG A 113 -2.00 0.21 11.58
C ARG A 113 -0.69 0.15 12.35
N SER A 114 0.19 1.11 12.06
CA SER A 114 1.37 1.33 12.90
C SER A 114 0.96 2.01 14.20
N MET A 115 1.52 1.52 15.30
CA MET A 115 1.44 2.18 16.60
C MET A 115 2.36 3.40 16.58
N GLN A 116 1.91 4.52 17.15
CA GLN A 116 2.79 5.64 17.43
C GLN A 116 3.84 5.22 18.46
N LEU A 117 5.01 5.83 18.39
CA LEU A 117 6.03 5.63 19.43
C LEU A 117 5.59 6.31 20.72
N GLY A 118 5.84 5.64 21.84
CA GLY A 118 5.75 6.26 23.16
C GLY A 118 6.99 7.08 23.48
N GLU A 119 6.98 7.77 24.62
CA GLU A 119 8.12 8.57 25.09
C GLU A 119 9.41 7.74 25.19
N GLU A 120 9.34 6.56 25.79
CA GLU A 120 10.48 5.63 25.91
C GLU A 120 10.94 5.10 24.55
N GLY A 121 10.01 4.88 23.61
CA GLY A 121 10.33 4.53 22.22
C GLY A 121 11.12 5.62 21.52
N HIS A 122 10.72 6.88 21.71
CA HIS A 122 11.45 8.03 21.20
C HIS A 122 12.85 8.15 21.81
N LYS A 123 13.00 8.01 23.13
CA LYS A 123 14.30 8.03 23.81
C LYS A 123 15.24 6.96 23.25
N LYS A 124 14.78 5.70 23.21
CA LYS A 124 15.58 4.57 22.71
C LYS A 124 16.09 4.81 21.29
N ILE A 125 15.23 5.26 20.38
CA ILE A 125 15.59 5.47 18.97
C ILE A 125 16.56 6.65 18.81
N ILE A 126 16.42 7.70 19.62
CA ILE A 126 17.32 8.86 19.60
C ILE A 126 18.69 8.50 20.18
N ASP A 127 18.73 7.67 21.21
CA ASP A 127 19.95 7.29 21.94
C ASP A 127 20.79 6.24 21.20
N GLU A 128 20.17 5.30 20.48
CA GLU A 128 20.88 4.13 19.91
C GLU A 128 21.63 4.39 18.60
N GLU A 129 21.16 5.23 17.67
CA GLU A 129 21.91 5.60 16.45
C GLU A 129 21.19 6.65 15.56
N ALA A 130 21.88 7.76 15.26
CA ALA A 130 21.75 8.57 14.03
C ALA A 130 20.35 8.78 13.38
N LYS A 131 19.57 9.75 13.86
CA LYS A 131 18.47 10.42 13.08
C LYS A 131 17.37 9.51 12.52
N VAL A 132 17.23 8.27 12.95
CA VAL A 132 16.09 7.42 12.53
C VAL A 132 14.90 7.74 13.43
N SER A 133 13.67 7.74 12.91
CA SER A 133 12.45 8.12 13.66
C SER A 133 11.53 6.94 13.99
N ALA A 134 11.98 5.71 13.73
CA ALA A 134 11.18 4.49 13.90
C ALA A 134 12.06 3.23 13.96
N PHE A 135 11.55 2.17 14.59
CA PHE A 135 12.10 0.82 14.46
C PHE A 135 12.05 0.34 13.01
N LYS A 136 13.13 -0.31 12.55
CA LYS A 136 13.26 -0.81 11.18
C LYS A 136 12.40 -2.05 10.98
N ARG A 137 11.74 -2.07 9.82
CA ARG A 137 10.89 -3.17 9.37
C ARG A 137 10.82 -3.17 7.85
N TYR A 138 10.54 -4.33 7.28
CA TYR A 138 10.32 -4.49 5.85
C TYR A 138 8.90 -5.00 5.59
N THR A 139 8.29 -4.63 4.47
CA THR A 139 6.95 -5.12 4.12
C THR A 139 6.94 -5.58 2.67
N ILE A 140 6.58 -6.85 2.48
CA ILE A 140 6.40 -7.48 1.17
C ILE A 140 4.90 -7.69 0.98
N ARG A 141 4.41 -7.43 -0.24
CA ARG A 141 3.03 -7.75 -0.62
C ARG A 141 3.04 -8.83 -1.69
N TYR A 142 2.41 -9.94 -1.37
CA TYR A 142 2.13 -11.02 -2.30
C TYR A 142 0.71 -10.84 -2.86
N GLU A 143 0.57 -11.01 -4.16
CA GLU A 143 -0.69 -10.96 -4.88
C GLU A 143 -0.78 -12.16 -5.83
N CYS A 144 -2.01 -12.54 -6.18
CA CYS A 144 -2.21 -13.57 -7.20
C CYS A 144 -1.76 -13.07 -8.57
N GLY A 145 -1.07 -13.90 -9.35
CA GLY A 145 -0.64 -13.55 -10.70
C GLY A 145 -1.80 -13.18 -11.65
N SER A 146 -3.00 -13.68 -11.37
CA SER A 146 -4.25 -13.37 -12.07
C SER A 146 -4.90 -12.04 -11.65
N SER A 147 -4.42 -11.39 -10.58
CA SER A 147 -4.87 -10.06 -10.18
C SER A 147 -4.59 -9.06 -11.31
N ARG A 148 -5.51 -8.12 -11.52
CA ARG A 148 -5.41 -7.12 -12.59
C ARG A 148 -4.98 -5.76 -12.05
N LEU A 149 -4.13 -5.08 -12.82
CA LEU A 149 -3.91 -3.66 -12.64
C LEU A 149 -5.17 -2.89 -13.02
N VAL A 150 -5.34 -1.72 -12.38
CA VAL A 150 -6.42 -0.80 -12.73
C VAL A 150 -6.29 -0.39 -14.20
N SER A 151 -7.40 -0.42 -14.93
CA SER A 151 -7.47 0.03 -16.32
C SER A 151 -7.29 1.56 -16.42
N GLY A 152 -6.74 2.03 -17.53
CA GLY A 152 -6.53 3.46 -17.78
C GLY A 152 -5.43 4.08 -16.91
N ALA A 153 -5.73 5.23 -16.32
CA ALA A 153 -4.79 6.02 -15.54
C ALA A 153 -4.43 5.34 -14.20
N SER A 154 -3.14 5.25 -13.89
CA SER A 154 -2.63 4.63 -12.67
C SER A 154 -1.27 5.20 -12.26
N PHE A 155 -1.03 5.28 -10.96
CA PHE A 155 0.29 5.56 -10.39
C PHE A 155 1.16 4.31 -10.23
N HIS A 156 0.67 3.13 -10.63
CA HIS A 156 1.47 1.91 -10.54
C HIS A 156 2.74 2.03 -11.39
N GLN A 157 3.89 1.68 -10.83
CA GLN A 157 5.20 1.89 -11.46
C GLN A 157 5.31 1.23 -12.85
N SER A 158 4.77 0.02 -13.02
CA SER A 158 4.74 -0.66 -14.33
C SER A 158 3.88 0.07 -15.38
N VAL A 159 2.82 0.79 -14.97
CA VAL A 159 1.96 1.59 -15.86
C VAL A 159 2.59 2.94 -16.17
N VAL A 160 3.27 3.54 -15.19
CA VAL A 160 4.07 4.76 -15.38
C VAL A 160 5.25 4.48 -16.32
N TYR A 161 5.83 3.28 -16.26
CA TYR A 161 6.83 2.81 -17.23
C TYR A 161 6.21 2.64 -18.62
N ASP A 162 5.18 1.79 -18.74
CA ASP A 162 4.46 1.54 -19.99
C ASP A 162 2.95 1.51 -19.73
N ARG A 163 2.24 2.46 -20.35
CA ARG A 163 0.79 2.61 -20.22
C ARG A 163 0.02 1.40 -20.75
N SER A 164 0.61 0.60 -21.64
CA SER A 164 -0.01 -0.63 -22.15
C SER A 164 -0.24 -1.67 -21.04
N ASN A 165 0.43 -1.53 -19.88
CA ASN A 165 0.27 -2.43 -18.75
C ASN A 165 -1.03 -2.23 -17.97
N ALA A 166 -1.74 -1.12 -18.15
CA ALA A 166 -3.02 -0.90 -17.48
C ALA A 166 -4.04 -1.98 -17.87
N GLY A 167 -4.81 -2.49 -16.90
CA GLY A 167 -5.83 -3.54 -17.12
C GLY A 167 -5.29 -4.97 -17.32
N LYS A 168 -3.99 -5.14 -17.56
CA LYS A 168 -3.34 -6.45 -17.67
C LYS A 168 -3.29 -7.16 -16.31
N THR A 169 -3.17 -8.50 -16.33
CA THR A 169 -2.87 -9.26 -15.11
C THR A 169 -1.41 -9.07 -14.71
N LEU A 170 -1.05 -9.36 -13.46
CA LEU A 170 0.35 -9.27 -13.00
C LEU A 170 1.25 -10.22 -13.80
N ASN A 171 0.76 -11.43 -14.09
CA ASN A 171 1.46 -12.40 -14.94
C ASN A 171 1.68 -11.86 -16.37
N ASP A 172 0.67 -11.24 -16.96
CA ASP A 172 0.78 -10.67 -18.32
C ASP A 172 1.81 -9.53 -18.36
N VAL A 173 1.86 -8.69 -17.32
CA VAL A 173 2.84 -7.60 -17.25
C VAL A 173 4.25 -8.16 -17.15
N SER A 174 4.50 -9.12 -16.25
CA SER A 174 5.82 -9.75 -16.11
C SER A 174 6.27 -10.48 -17.38
N SER A 175 5.33 -11.06 -18.13
CA SER A 175 5.62 -11.77 -19.38
C SER A 175 5.84 -10.83 -20.56
N SER A 176 5.06 -9.75 -20.68
CA SER A 176 5.07 -8.87 -21.87
C SER A 176 6.02 -7.68 -21.79
N SER A 177 6.34 -7.20 -20.59
CA SER A 177 7.17 -5.99 -20.43
C SER A 177 8.67 -6.25 -20.62
N GLY A 178 9.10 -7.52 -20.64
CA GLY A 178 10.53 -7.84 -20.59
C GLY A 178 11.19 -7.50 -19.25
N LEU A 179 10.44 -7.07 -18.23
CA LEU A 179 10.94 -6.72 -16.90
C LEU A 179 10.14 -7.43 -15.78
N PRO A 180 10.80 -7.87 -14.69
CA PRO A 180 10.15 -8.58 -13.59
C PRO A 180 9.48 -7.61 -12.61
N PHE A 181 8.49 -6.82 -13.08
CA PHE A 181 7.72 -5.94 -12.18
C PHE A 181 6.95 -6.72 -11.11
N PHE A 182 6.54 -7.96 -11.41
CA PHE A 182 5.91 -8.88 -10.47
C PHE A 182 6.60 -10.25 -10.57
N PRO A 183 7.77 -10.43 -9.94
CA PRO A 183 8.48 -11.71 -9.99
C PRO A 183 7.65 -12.78 -9.27
N GLN A 184 7.73 -14.01 -9.75
CA GLN A 184 7.07 -15.14 -9.10
C GLN A 184 7.82 -15.51 -7.82
N ALA A 185 7.08 -15.81 -6.75
CA ALA A 185 7.65 -16.17 -5.46
C ALA A 185 8.00 -17.68 -5.34
N TRP A 186 7.57 -18.50 -6.29
CA TRP A 186 7.72 -19.96 -6.31
C TRP A 186 7.67 -20.47 -7.77
N PRO A 187 8.37 -21.56 -8.16
CA PRO A 187 9.19 -22.46 -7.34
C PRO A 187 10.57 -21.92 -6.96
N GLU A 188 11.31 -21.35 -7.90
CA GLU A 188 12.64 -20.78 -7.64
C GLU A 188 12.84 -19.56 -8.53
N VAL A 189 13.50 -18.54 -7.98
CA VAL A 189 13.90 -17.37 -8.76
C VAL A 189 15.09 -17.77 -9.63
N LEU A 190 14.98 -17.56 -10.94
CA LEU A 190 16.06 -17.87 -11.86
C LEU A 190 17.15 -16.79 -11.77
N GLU A 191 18.42 -17.15 -11.95
CA GLU A 191 19.54 -16.18 -11.96
C GLU A 191 19.33 -15.06 -12.99
N SER A 192 18.76 -15.40 -14.15
CA SER A 192 18.37 -14.43 -15.18
C SER A 192 17.30 -13.44 -14.70
N GLU A 193 16.42 -13.86 -13.78
CA GLU A 193 15.43 -12.97 -13.16
C GLU A 193 16.11 -12.05 -12.15
N LEU A 194 17.09 -12.52 -11.37
CA LEU A 194 17.86 -11.69 -10.45
C LEU A 194 18.58 -10.55 -11.19
N SER A 195 19.27 -10.86 -12.30
CA SER A 195 19.92 -9.82 -13.13
C SER A 195 18.92 -8.79 -13.67
N ARG A 196 17.73 -9.25 -14.09
CA ARG A 196 16.66 -8.35 -14.57
C ARG A 196 16.01 -7.54 -13.44
N MET A 197 15.95 -8.07 -12.23
CA MET A 197 15.51 -7.32 -11.05
C MET A 197 16.52 -6.23 -10.68
N GLU A 198 17.81 -6.50 -10.83
CA GLU A 198 18.87 -5.50 -10.66
C GLU A 198 18.75 -4.38 -11.71
N GLU A 199 18.56 -4.72 -12.98
CA GLU A 199 18.27 -3.75 -14.05
C GLU A 199 17.04 -2.91 -13.71
N LEU A 200 15.93 -3.55 -13.33
CA LEU A 200 14.70 -2.86 -12.95
C LEU A 200 14.94 -1.86 -11.82
N THR A 201 15.73 -2.24 -10.81
CA THR A 201 15.99 -1.42 -9.63
C THR A 201 16.95 -0.27 -9.92
N LYS A 202 18.04 -0.52 -10.65
CA LYS A 202 19.11 0.47 -10.89
C LYS A 202 18.80 1.40 -12.06
N GLU A 203 18.15 0.89 -13.11
CA GLU A 203 18.00 1.62 -14.37
C GLU A 203 16.58 2.11 -14.63
N VAL A 204 15.57 1.32 -14.25
CA VAL A 204 14.17 1.59 -14.60
C VAL A 204 13.46 2.38 -13.51
N PHE A 205 13.50 1.92 -12.27
CA PHE A 205 12.81 2.56 -11.15
C PHE A 205 13.18 4.03 -10.92
N PRO A 206 14.45 4.46 -11.00
CA PRO A 206 14.77 5.88 -10.85
C PRO A 206 14.05 6.76 -11.88
N LYS A 207 13.96 6.30 -13.13
CA LYS A 207 13.27 7.00 -14.23
C LYS A 207 11.76 7.02 -14.02
N VAL A 208 11.19 5.88 -13.62
CA VAL A 208 9.75 5.74 -13.30
C VAL A 208 9.36 6.64 -12.14
N LEU A 209 10.14 6.65 -11.05
CA LEU A 209 9.90 7.50 -9.88
C LEU A 209 10.02 8.98 -10.22
N ALA A 210 11.01 9.38 -11.03
CA ALA A 210 11.12 10.76 -11.51
C ALA A 210 9.93 11.18 -12.37
N ARG A 211 9.42 10.27 -13.23
CA ARG A 211 8.20 10.51 -14.00
C ARG A 211 6.97 10.61 -13.10
N GLN A 212 6.84 9.70 -12.13
CA GLN A 212 5.75 9.70 -11.18
C GLN A 212 5.71 10.99 -10.37
N LYS A 213 6.87 11.48 -9.91
CA LYS A 213 7.00 12.76 -9.22
C LYS A 213 6.48 13.93 -10.07
N ARG A 214 6.88 14.01 -11.35
CA ARG A 214 6.38 15.04 -12.27
C ARG A 214 4.86 15.01 -12.43
N ILE A 215 4.28 13.81 -12.59
CA ILE A 215 2.82 13.65 -12.67
C ILE A 215 2.14 14.17 -11.40
N TYR A 216 2.71 13.90 -10.21
CA TYR A 216 2.19 14.45 -8.96
C TYR A 216 2.26 15.98 -8.88
N GLU A 217 3.38 16.56 -9.33
CA GLU A 217 3.57 18.03 -9.37
C GLU A 217 2.55 18.69 -10.30
N GLU A 218 2.37 18.15 -11.52
CA GLU A 218 1.37 18.61 -12.49
C GLU A 218 -0.06 18.55 -11.93
N LEU A 219 -0.42 17.43 -11.28
CA LEU A 219 -1.73 17.28 -10.64
C LEU A 219 -1.93 18.24 -9.48
N SER A 220 -0.90 18.43 -8.64
CA SER A 220 -0.99 19.36 -7.54
C SER A 220 -1.17 20.79 -8.02
N GLN A 221 -0.52 21.18 -9.11
CA GLN A 221 -0.67 22.51 -9.70
C GLN A 221 -2.08 22.68 -10.28
N ALA A 222 -2.55 21.73 -11.10
CA ALA A 222 -3.90 21.77 -11.66
C ALA A 222 -5.01 21.82 -10.60
N MET A 223 -4.81 21.16 -9.45
CA MET A 223 -5.74 21.23 -8.33
C MET A 223 -5.75 22.60 -7.65
N LYS A 224 -4.59 23.27 -7.52
CA LYS A 224 -4.51 24.62 -6.96
C LYS A 224 -5.17 25.62 -7.90
N ASP A 225 -4.83 25.57 -9.18
CA ASP A 225 -5.38 26.46 -10.21
C ASP A 225 -6.91 26.35 -10.24
N GLY A 226 -7.45 25.11 -10.24
CA GLY A 226 -8.90 24.89 -10.21
C GLY A 226 -9.60 25.29 -8.91
N MET A 227 -8.88 25.39 -7.78
CA MET A 227 -9.44 25.93 -6.53
C MET A 227 -9.45 27.46 -6.51
N GLU A 228 -8.50 28.11 -7.18
CA GLU A 228 -8.43 29.57 -7.31
C GLU A 228 -9.56 30.06 -8.22
N THR A 229 -9.78 29.42 -9.37
CA THR A 229 -10.88 29.79 -10.29
C THR A 229 -12.26 29.71 -9.62
N ARG A 230 -12.50 28.74 -8.74
CA ARG A 230 -13.79 28.59 -8.01
C ARG A 230 -14.00 29.57 -6.87
N LYS A 231 -12.96 30.29 -6.43
CA LYS A 231 -13.10 31.35 -5.42
C LYS A 231 -13.43 32.70 -6.05
N GLU A 232 -13.19 32.85 -7.35
CA GLU A 232 -13.47 34.05 -8.13
C GLU A 232 -14.87 34.03 -8.77
N GLU A 233 -15.53 32.88 -8.75
CA GLU A 233 -16.94 32.66 -9.13
C GLU A 233 -17.88 32.73 -7.91
#